data_AF-A0A7Z6UDM3-F1
#
_entry.id   AF-A0A7Z6UDM3-F1
#
_cell.length_a   1.000
_cell.length_b   1.000
_cell.length_c   1.000
_cell.angle_alpha   90.00
_cell.angle_beta   90.00
_cell.angle_gamma   90.00
#
_symmetry.space_group_name_H-M   'P 1'
#
loop_
_entity.id
_entity.type
_entity.pdbx_description
1 polymer ?
#
loop_
_entity_poly.entity_id
_entity_poly.type
_entity_poly.pdbx_seq_one_letter_code
_entity_poly.pdbx_strand_id
1 'polypeptide(L)'
;MEDFNLLTGRSISSTESHEQVIFELPALSVSDICTLNDFADSYKKFFTLECRTEEGEKFPLPDASGQLVGSSANLKISKLPRGNSTVFFTVSGLRRSLKNDKVQRSNIIYLFFIFSEFSSRSCNFKIWSEDQSADDISHLLIDPRNFIRDSTGGALVEHLKFWTLRTRPDVLSEAFRVWEEIAIPCSSLIFCTEVWKKNLALNLVFSGPQKLEIEYDEKTDKIPFDTLKVVESTSWILDVDREVDIRHNFFSSRIASERRRKLETWPEFFNRVASRVLENSKNDYKAHLHSKSSETLKAIADLRKIIAEESSKIIDRTHALTSTLFRDIAIAIGTVSIKILAVKEASIESSFLLVFSVLWLAASLSITISTNRAYIISLTKSRFLWSKKVNYLIPISEFKDLSTRPFKDAVKAYNRSKSYAITIYTLTMAIMILMAISQSRLVYATKEFITRFFR
;
A
#
# COMPACT_ATOMS: atom_id res chain seq x y z
N MET A 1 3.99 47.46 12.15
CA MET A 1 3.04 46.36 12.43
C MET A 1 2.52 46.43 13.86
N GLU A 2 3.38 46.64 14.85
CA GLU A 2 2.96 46.86 16.26
C GLU A 2 1.97 48.02 16.40
N ASP A 3 2.23 49.18 15.79
CA ASP A 3 1.33 50.34 15.87
C ASP A 3 -0.06 50.06 15.27
N PHE A 4 -0.10 49.31 14.16
CA PHE A 4 -1.35 48.89 13.54
C PHE A 4 -2.14 47.90 14.41
N ASN A 5 -1.43 46.98 15.08
CA ASN A 5 -2.04 46.05 16.04
C ASN A 5 -2.54 46.77 17.31
N LEU A 6 -1.84 47.82 17.76
CA LEU A 6 -2.30 48.68 18.85
C LEU A 6 -3.57 49.44 18.45
N LEU A 7 -3.61 50.00 17.24
CA LEU A 7 -4.78 50.70 16.72
C LEU A 7 -6.00 49.77 16.59
N THR A 8 -5.84 48.61 15.97
CA THR A 8 -6.93 47.61 15.84
C THR A 8 -7.31 46.99 17.19
N GLY A 9 -6.38 46.91 18.14
CA GLY A 9 -6.63 46.51 19.52
C GLY A 9 -7.51 47.50 20.30
N ARG A 10 -7.59 48.77 19.89
CA ARG A 10 -8.53 49.78 20.43
C ARG A 10 -9.94 49.67 19.84
N SER A 11 -10.20 48.74 18.92
CA SER A 11 -11.52 48.59 18.30
C SER A 11 -12.58 48.20 19.33
N ILE A 12 -13.79 48.74 19.15
CA ILE A 12 -14.96 48.47 20.00
C ILE A 12 -15.51 47.08 19.70
N SER A 13 -15.54 46.72 18.42
CA SER A 13 -15.90 45.39 17.97
C SER A 13 -15.18 45.02 16.67
N SER A 14 -15.14 43.72 16.38
CA SER A 14 -14.59 43.21 15.13
C SER A 14 -15.40 42.05 14.56
N THR A 15 -15.63 42.09 13.26
CA THR A 15 -16.29 41.02 12.51
C THR A 15 -15.40 40.59 11.37
N GLU A 16 -14.98 39.33 11.40
CA GLU A 16 -14.03 38.79 10.44
C GLU A 16 -14.55 37.51 9.78
N SER A 17 -14.30 37.42 8.47
CA SER A 17 -14.43 36.23 7.64
C SER A 17 -13.09 35.93 6.96
N HIS A 18 -13.03 34.84 6.19
CA HIS A 18 -11.84 34.51 5.38
C HIS A 18 -11.55 35.53 4.26
N GLU A 19 -12.52 36.37 3.87
CA GLU A 19 -12.39 37.34 2.76
C GLU A 19 -12.19 38.78 3.25
N GLN A 20 -12.70 39.13 4.44
CA GLN A 20 -12.61 40.49 4.96
C GLN A 20 -12.65 40.54 6.47
N VAL A 21 -12.13 41.63 7.04
CA VAL A 21 -12.35 42.00 8.45
C VAL A 21 -12.85 43.43 8.53
N ILE A 22 -13.76 43.68 9.47
CA ILE A 22 -14.29 45.00 9.79
C ILE A 22 -13.98 45.28 11.25
N PHE A 23 -13.32 46.42 11.51
CA PHE A 23 -13.05 46.94 12.84
C PHE A 23 -13.84 48.22 13.06
N GLU A 24 -14.53 48.31 14.20
CA GLU A 24 -15.17 49.55 14.64
C GLU A 24 -14.15 50.35 15.46
N LEU A 25 -13.58 51.40 14.87
CA LEU A 25 -12.55 52.21 15.51
C LEU A 25 -13.17 53.44 16.21
N PRO A 26 -12.65 53.81 17.39
CA PRO A 26 -13.01 55.06 18.05
C PRO A 26 -12.50 56.27 17.22
N ALA A 27 -12.78 57.49 17.70
CA ALA A 27 -12.33 58.72 17.04
C ALA A 27 -10.83 58.65 16.66
N LEU A 28 -10.57 58.76 15.36
CA LEU A 28 -9.23 58.59 14.79
C LEU A 28 -8.39 59.86 14.97
N SER A 29 -7.18 59.71 15.49
CA SER A 29 -6.19 60.79 15.54
C SER A 29 -5.41 60.90 14.21
N VAL A 30 -4.67 62.00 14.04
CA VAL A 30 -3.80 62.17 12.86
C VAL A 30 -2.76 61.05 12.77
N SER A 31 -2.19 60.61 13.90
CA SER A 31 -1.24 59.50 13.92
C SER A 31 -1.89 58.17 13.53
N ASP A 32 -3.14 57.94 13.95
CA ASP A 32 -3.87 56.73 13.58
C ASP A 32 -4.08 56.65 12.06
N ILE A 33 -4.41 57.77 11.40
CA ILE A 33 -4.57 57.83 9.94
C ILE A 33 -3.23 57.60 9.24
N CYS A 34 -2.12 58.17 9.73
CA CYS A 34 -0.80 57.88 9.20
C CYS A 34 -0.48 56.38 9.28
N THR A 35 -0.73 55.74 10.42
CA THR A 35 -0.53 54.29 10.58
C THR A 35 -1.38 53.47 9.62
N LEU A 36 -2.64 53.87 9.37
CA LEU A 36 -3.52 53.21 8.41
C LEU A 36 -3.05 53.38 6.96
N ASN A 37 -2.62 54.58 6.59
CA ASN A 37 -2.06 54.89 5.27
C ASN A 37 -0.77 54.10 5.02
N ASP A 38 0.16 54.12 5.98
CA ASP A 38 1.43 53.38 5.90
C ASP A 38 1.20 51.87 5.75
N PHE A 39 0.21 51.32 6.46
CA PHE A 39 -0.19 49.91 6.31
C PHE A 39 -0.80 49.64 4.93
N ALA A 40 -1.72 50.50 4.48
CA ALA A 40 -2.35 50.36 3.17
C ALA A 40 -1.30 50.37 2.04
N ASP A 41 -0.33 51.28 2.10
CA ASP A 41 0.74 51.37 1.10
C ASP A 41 1.71 50.20 1.14
N SER A 42 2.13 49.79 2.34
CA SER A 42 3.08 48.69 2.53
C SER A 42 2.49 47.35 2.07
N TYR A 43 1.20 47.12 2.33
CA TYR A 43 0.55 45.84 2.07
C TYR A 43 -0.52 45.88 0.96
N LYS A 44 -0.53 46.89 0.08
CA LYS A 44 -1.50 47.05 -1.04
C LYS A 44 -1.60 45.84 -1.98
N LYS A 45 -0.56 45.01 -2.05
CA LYS A 45 -0.56 43.76 -2.84
C LYS A 45 -1.40 42.66 -2.21
N PHE A 46 -1.68 42.76 -0.91
CA PHE A 46 -2.32 41.72 -0.11
C PHE A 46 -3.68 42.15 0.46
N PHE A 47 -3.87 43.45 0.70
CA PHE A 47 -5.10 43.99 1.28
C PHE A 47 -5.56 45.26 0.58
N THR A 48 -6.87 45.48 0.60
CA THR A 48 -7.47 46.78 0.28
C THR A 48 -8.21 47.31 1.49
N LEU A 49 -7.95 48.58 1.84
CA LEU A 49 -8.49 49.20 3.04
C LEU A 49 -9.49 50.30 2.66
N GLU A 50 -10.65 50.31 3.32
CA GLU A 50 -11.71 51.31 3.17
C GLU A 50 -12.20 51.69 4.57
N CYS A 51 -12.17 52.98 4.91
CA CYS A 51 -12.80 53.52 6.10
C CYS A 51 -14.20 54.03 5.76
N ARG A 52 -15.17 53.76 6.64
CA ARG A 52 -16.53 54.30 6.52
C ARG A 52 -16.93 55.04 7.79
N THR A 53 -17.29 56.31 7.68
CA THR A 53 -17.75 57.12 8.82
C THR A 53 -19.18 56.76 9.23
N GLU A 54 -19.65 57.25 10.38
CA GLU A 54 -21.05 57.06 10.83
C GLU A 54 -22.07 57.63 9.83
N GLU A 55 -21.71 58.70 9.13
CA GLU A 55 -22.53 59.33 8.07
C GLU A 55 -22.59 58.47 6.79
N GLY A 56 -21.81 57.39 6.74
CA GLY A 56 -21.84 56.39 5.68
C GLY A 56 -20.94 56.69 4.49
N GLU A 57 -20.18 57.80 4.54
CA GLU A 57 -19.19 58.17 3.53
C GLU A 57 -18.01 57.19 3.52
N LYS A 58 -17.47 56.92 2.32
CA LYS A 58 -16.43 55.92 2.11
C LYS A 58 -15.12 56.58 1.70
N PHE A 59 -14.06 56.20 2.39
CA PHE A 59 -12.71 56.71 2.19
C PHE A 59 -11.77 55.54 1.89
N PRO A 60 -11.35 55.35 0.63
CA PRO A 60 -10.32 54.37 0.31
C PRO A 60 -8.98 54.83 0.90
N LEU A 61 -8.23 53.92 1.50
CA LEU A 61 -6.90 54.22 2.04
C LEU A 61 -5.81 53.86 1.03
N PRO A 62 -4.74 54.67 0.90
CA PRO A 62 -4.43 55.84 1.73
C PRO A 62 -5.29 57.08 1.46
N ASP A 63 -5.77 57.74 2.52
CA ASP A 63 -6.57 58.98 2.45
C ASP A 63 -5.70 60.23 2.66
N ALA A 64 -5.90 61.24 1.80
CA ALA A 64 -5.22 62.54 1.86
C ALA A 64 -6.18 63.70 2.18
N SER A 65 -7.48 63.44 2.35
CA SER A 65 -8.50 64.48 2.54
C SER A 65 -8.52 65.07 3.96
N GLY A 66 -8.03 64.31 4.96
CA GLY A 66 -8.04 64.71 6.36
C GLY A 66 -9.43 64.70 7.01
N GLN A 67 -10.47 64.29 6.28
CA GLN A 67 -11.86 64.27 6.74
C GLN A 67 -12.14 63.16 7.78
N LEU A 68 -11.23 62.19 7.88
CA LEU A 68 -11.30 61.11 8.86
C LEU A 68 -10.84 61.52 10.28
N VAL A 69 -10.18 62.67 10.44
CA VAL A 69 -9.63 63.10 11.74
C VAL A 69 -10.77 63.47 12.71
N GLY A 70 -10.78 62.83 13.88
CA GLY A 70 -11.76 63.08 14.94
C GLY A 70 -13.08 62.31 14.78
N SER A 71 -13.27 61.60 13.67
CA SER A 71 -14.46 60.80 13.39
C SER A 71 -14.29 59.35 13.85
N SER A 72 -15.35 58.74 14.37
CA SER A 72 -15.46 57.28 14.50
C SER A 72 -15.62 56.66 13.12
N ALA A 73 -14.96 55.53 12.87
CA ALA A 73 -14.96 54.91 11.55
C ALA A 73 -14.91 53.39 11.61
N ASN A 74 -15.60 52.77 10.65
CA ASN A 74 -15.52 51.35 10.37
C ASN A 74 -14.41 51.10 9.35
N LEU A 75 -13.30 50.52 9.81
CA LEU A 75 -12.22 50.09 8.93
C LEU A 75 -12.54 48.72 8.36
N LYS A 76 -12.79 48.67 7.05
CA LYS A 76 -12.91 47.43 6.29
C LYS A 76 -11.57 47.11 5.63
N ILE A 77 -11.07 45.90 5.89
CA ILE A 77 -9.90 45.33 5.23
C ILE A 77 -10.37 44.15 4.39
N SER A 78 -10.28 44.27 3.07
CA SER A 78 -10.56 43.16 2.16
C SER A 78 -9.25 42.42 1.86
N LYS A 79 -9.28 41.09 2.00
CA LYS A 79 -8.12 40.21 1.85
C LYS A 79 -8.07 39.74 0.40
N LEU A 80 -6.99 40.07 -0.30
CA LEU A 80 -6.82 39.66 -1.68
C LEU A 80 -6.44 38.16 -1.73
N PRO A 81 -6.96 37.39 -2.70
CA PRO A 81 -6.67 35.97 -2.81
C PRO A 81 -5.17 35.72 -2.99
N ARG A 82 -4.58 34.88 -2.13
CA ARG A 82 -3.14 34.60 -2.11
C ARG A 82 -2.88 33.09 -2.21
N GLY A 83 -3.14 32.51 -3.39
CA GLY A 83 -2.98 31.07 -3.63
C GLY A 83 -3.75 30.23 -2.60
N ASN A 84 -3.08 29.25 -1.99
CA ASN A 84 -3.64 28.41 -0.91
C ASN A 84 -3.33 28.98 0.50
N SER A 85 -3.22 30.30 0.65
CA SER A 85 -3.03 30.91 1.97
C SER A 85 -4.24 31.74 2.38
N THR A 86 -4.56 31.68 3.66
CA THR A 86 -5.59 32.51 4.28
C THR A 86 -4.99 33.31 5.43
N VAL A 87 -5.65 34.43 5.76
CA VAL A 87 -5.12 35.43 6.69
C VAL A 87 -6.20 35.75 7.71
N PHE A 88 -5.82 35.84 8.99
CA PHE A 88 -6.70 36.33 10.05
C PHE A 88 -6.04 37.41 10.92
N PHE A 89 -6.82 38.42 11.25
CA PHE A 89 -6.43 39.52 12.13
C PHE A 89 -6.92 39.33 13.57
N THR A 90 -7.94 38.49 13.77
CA THR A 90 -8.54 38.26 15.09
C THR A 90 -8.70 36.76 15.38
N VAL A 91 -8.56 36.40 16.66
CA VAL A 91 -8.83 35.04 17.14
C VAL A 91 -10.30 34.65 16.91
N SER A 92 -11.23 35.58 17.09
CA SER A 92 -12.66 35.36 16.86
C SER A 92 -13.00 35.07 15.39
N GLY A 93 -12.30 35.72 14.46
CA GLY A 93 -12.39 35.46 13.02
C GLY A 93 -11.86 34.09 12.65
N LEU A 94 -10.72 33.70 13.23
CA LEU A 94 -10.15 32.36 13.09
C LEU A 94 -11.16 31.31 13.57
N ARG A 95 -11.68 31.42 14.80
CA ARG A 95 -12.65 30.48 15.39
C ARG A 95 -13.85 30.23 14.48
N ARG A 96 -14.45 31.32 13.94
CA ARG A 96 -15.61 31.24 13.05
C ARG A 96 -15.30 30.62 11.68
N SER A 97 -14.07 30.78 11.21
CA SER A 97 -13.68 30.40 9.84
C SER A 97 -13.02 29.04 9.74
N LEU A 98 -12.57 28.42 10.83
CA LEU A 98 -11.90 27.11 10.82
C LEU A 98 -12.74 25.99 10.17
N LYS A 99 -14.06 25.99 10.36
CA LYS A 99 -14.97 25.01 9.73
C LYS A 99 -15.27 25.31 8.25
N ASN A 100 -14.74 26.38 7.67
CA ASN A 100 -14.92 26.71 6.25
C ASN A 100 -14.02 25.85 5.35
N ASP A 101 -14.56 25.31 4.26
CA ASP A 101 -13.84 24.43 3.32
C ASP A 101 -12.61 25.11 2.67
N LYS A 102 -12.70 26.40 2.30
CA LYS A 102 -11.55 27.12 1.74
C LYS A 102 -10.40 27.25 2.75
N VAL A 103 -10.72 27.42 4.03
CA VAL A 103 -9.73 27.53 5.11
C VAL A 103 -9.07 26.18 5.37
N GLN A 104 -9.84 25.09 5.38
CA GLN A 104 -9.32 23.73 5.56
C GLN A 104 -8.39 23.29 4.42
N ARG A 105 -8.60 23.81 3.20
CA ARG A 105 -7.74 23.60 2.03
C ARG A 105 -6.52 24.51 1.99
N SER A 106 -6.41 25.45 2.93
CA SER A 106 -5.25 26.35 2.98
C SER A 106 -4.03 25.57 3.47
N ASN A 107 -2.89 25.79 2.79
CA ASN A 107 -1.60 25.24 3.20
C ASN A 107 -0.98 26.07 4.32
N ILE A 108 -1.28 27.37 4.33
CA ILE A 108 -0.74 28.31 5.31
C ILE A 108 -1.87 29.21 5.79
N ILE A 109 -2.01 29.32 7.11
CA ILE A 109 -2.86 30.31 7.76
C ILE A 109 -1.92 31.32 8.44
N TYR A 110 -1.95 32.55 7.95
CA TYR A 110 -1.21 33.65 8.56
C TYR A 110 -2.06 34.35 9.62
N LEU A 111 -1.46 34.59 10.78
CA LEU A 111 -2.08 35.35 11.86
C LEU A 111 -1.33 36.67 12.06
N PHE A 112 -2.08 37.78 12.11
CA PHE A 112 -1.53 39.13 12.26
C PHE A 112 -1.28 39.54 13.72
N PHE A 113 -1.50 38.63 14.66
CA PHE A 113 -1.28 38.84 16.09
C PHE A 113 -0.20 37.89 16.61
N ILE A 114 0.42 38.23 17.74
CA ILE A 114 1.52 37.46 18.31
C ILE A 114 1.01 36.11 18.83
N PHE A 115 1.67 35.03 18.43
CA PHE A 115 1.41 33.69 18.92
C PHE A 115 2.64 32.80 18.70
N SER A 116 2.64 31.59 19.28
CA SER A 116 3.65 30.57 18.97
C SER A 116 3.18 29.74 17.78
N GLU A 117 3.96 29.71 16.71
CA GLU A 117 3.65 28.99 15.47
C GLU A 117 3.48 27.49 15.71
N PHE A 118 2.61 26.87 14.94
CA PHE A 118 2.34 25.43 15.00
C PHE A 118 1.89 24.90 13.65
N SER A 119 1.81 23.58 13.51
CA SER A 119 1.38 22.98 12.25
C SER A 119 0.47 21.78 12.46
N SER A 120 -0.53 21.69 11.60
CA SER A 120 -1.26 20.45 11.31
C SER A 120 -0.54 19.65 10.22
N ARG A 121 -1.05 18.47 9.87
CA ARG A 121 -0.45 17.66 8.80
C ARG A 121 -0.64 18.25 7.40
N SER A 122 -1.64 19.11 7.19
CA SER A 122 -1.88 19.77 5.89
C SER A 122 -1.83 21.30 5.89
N CYS A 123 -1.61 21.94 7.04
CA CYS A 123 -1.59 23.40 7.15
C CYS A 123 -0.62 23.88 8.24
N ASN A 124 0.15 24.91 7.91
CA ASN A 124 1.01 25.64 8.83
C ASN A 124 0.34 26.92 9.33
N PHE A 125 0.38 27.15 10.64
CA PHE A 125 -0.08 28.40 11.25
C PHE A 125 1.16 29.24 11.56
N LYS A 126 1.33 30.33 10.80
CA LYS A 126 2.51 31.19 10.86
C LYS A 126 2.16 32.63 11.23
N ILE A 127 3.09 33.35 11.83
CA ILE A 127 3.01 34.80 11.96
C ILE A 127 3.10 35.40 10.57
N TRP A 128 2.36 36.49 10.32
CA TRP A 128 2.38 37.15 9.02
C TRP A 128 3.82 37.46 8.56
N SER A 129 4.13 37.02 7.33
CA SER A 129 5.37 37.33 6.63
C SER A 129 5.07 37.59 5.15
N GLU A 130 5.88 38.46 4.56
CA GLU A 130 5.82 38.77 3.13
C GLU A 130 6.32 37.60 2.28
N ASP A 131 7.22 36.78 2.83
CA ASP A 131 7.77 35.63 2.13
C ASP A 131 6.83 34.42 2.18
N GLN A 132 6.54 33.87 1.00
CA GLN A 132 5.98 32.52 0.88
C GLN A 132 7.14 31.54 0.80
N SER A 133 7.56 30.97 1.93
CA SER A 133 8.38 29.77 1.85
C SER A 133 7.55 28.66 1.21
N ALA A 134 8.10 28.00 0.19
CA ALA A 134 7.52 26.78 -0.35
C ALA A 134 7.62 25.70 0.74
N ASP A 135 6.51 25.43 1.42
CA ASP A 135 6.48 24.44 2.49
C ASP A 135 6.18 23.04 1.93
N ASP A 136 6.94 22.06 2.40
CA ASP A 136 6.86 20.64 2.04
C ASP A 136 5.68 19.96 2.77
N ILE A 137 4.46 20.36 2.42
CA ILE A 137 3.22 19.80 2.97
C ILE A 137 2.64 18.76 2.00
N SER A 138 2.35 17.57 2.52
CA SER A 138 1.73 16.49 1.73
C SER A 138 0.32 16.88 1.28
N HIS A 139 0.11 16.87 -0.04
CA HIS A 139 -1.17 17.21 -0.68
C HIS A 139 -2.14 16.02 -0.83
N LEU A 140 -1.78 14.84 -0.34
CA LEU A 140 -2.62 13.65 -0.45
C LEU A 140 -3.84 13.78 0.45
N LEU A 141 -4.98 14.06 -0.17
CA LEU A 141 -6.30 14.04 0.47
C LEU A 141 -6.67 12.60 0.81
N ILE A 142 -6.94 12.36 2.09
CA ILE A 142 -7.52 11.11 2.57
C ILE A 142 -8.94 11.45 3.00
N ASP A 143 -9.92 11.01 2.20
CA ASP A 143 -11.33 11.14 2.58
C ASP A 143 -11.66 10.06 3.63
N PRO A 144 -12.08 10.42 4.85
CA PRO A 144 -12.46 9.46 5.87
C PRO A 144 -13.63 8.55 5.46
N ARG A 145 -14.45 8.96 4.50
CA ARG A 145 -15.58 8.16 3.98
C ARG A 145 -15.13 6.89 3.23
N ASN A 146 -13.84 6.78 2.90
CA ASN A 146 -13.29 5.55 2.31
C ASN A 146 -13.24 4.39 3.31
N PHE A 147 -13.16 4.67 4.61
CA PHE A 147 -13.06 3.65 5.66
C PHE A 147 -14.09 3.82 6.79
N ILE A 148 -14.90 4.87 6.76
CA ILE A 148 -15.99 5.13 7.71
C ILE A 148 -17.30 5.28 6.95
N ARG A 149 -18.35 4.62 7.43
CA ARG A 149 -19.70 4.80 6.88
C ARG A 149 -20.36 6.03 7.51
N ASP A 150 -20.52 7.08 6.73
CA ASP A 150 -21.16 8.33 7.15
C ASP A 150 -22.62 8.41 6.67
N SER A 151 -23.57 8.47 7.61
CA SER A 151 -25.01 8.71 7.34
C SER A 151 -25.52 10.00 7.98
N THR A 152 -24.62 10.93 8.34
CA THR A 152 -24.97 12.20 9.01
C THR A 152 -25.27 13.36 8.06
N GLY A 153 -24.88 13.23 6.79
CA GLY A 153 -24.99 14.32 5.81
C GLY A 153 -23.89 15.39 5.93
N GLY A 154 -22.71 15.05 6.48
CA GLY A 154 -21.54 15.93 6.48
C GLY A 154 -20.94 16.26 7.86
N ALA A 155 -21.23 15.48 8.92
CA ALA A 155 -20.57 15.65 10.21
C ALA A 155 -19.10 15.18 10.17
N LEU A 156 -18.77 14.25 9.27
CA LEU A 156 -17.41 13.79 9.05
C LEU A 156 -16.65 14.80 8.17
N VAL A 157 -15.49 15.25 8.66
CA VAL A 157 -14.64 16.23 7.99
C VAL A 157 -13.85 15.60 6.83
N GLU A 158 -13.91 16.21 5.65
CA GLU A 158 -13.20 15.73 4.45
C GLU A 158 -11.68 15.96 4.54
N HIS A 159 -11.25 17.07 5.14
CA HIS A 159 -9.83 17.45 5.23
C HIS A 159 -9.19 16.98 6.54
N LEU A 160 -9.16 15.67 6.78
CA LEU A 160 -8.72 15.11 8.06
C LEU A 160 -7.30 15.54 8.50
N LYS A 161 -6.37 15.66 7.54
CA LYS A 161 -4.99 16.08 7.82
C LYS A 161 -4.92 17.52 8.40
N PHE A 162 -5.92 18.37 8.15
CA PHE A 162 -5.99 19.73 8.69
C PHE A 162 -6.28 19.73 10.19
N TRP A 163 -7.04 18.74 10.66
CA TRP A 163 -7.44 18.59 12.06
C TRP A 163 -6.45 17.76 12.88
N THR A 164 -5.43 17.21 12.25
CA THR A 164 -4.41 16.38 12.90
C THR A 164 -3.14 17.20 13.15
N LEU A 165 -2.73 17.31 14.41
CA LEU A 165 -1.53 18.04 14.81
C LEU A 165 -0.27 17.35 14.27
N ARG A 166 0.67 18.13 13.73
CA ARG A 166 2.00 17.67 13.30
C ARG A 166 3.07 18.20 14.24
N THR A 167 3.10 19.52 14.45
CA THR A 167 4.05 20.19 15.34
C THR A 167 3.27 21.01 16.37
N ARG A 168 3.52 20.73 17.65
CA ARG A 168 2.96 21.49 18.77
C ARG A 168 3.71 22.82 18.93
N PRO A 169 3.04 23.92 19.31
CA PRO A 169 3.75 25.16 19.63
C PRO A 169 4.59 25.00 20.90
N ASP A 170 5.68 25.76 20.98
CA ASP A 170 6.54 25.83 22.17
C ASP A 170 5.80 26.44 23.37
N VAL A 171 4.96 27.44 23.10
CA VAL A 171 4.15 28.13 24.11
C VAL A 171 2.68 28.09 23.71
N LEU A 172 1.80 27.70 24.64
CA LEU A 172 0.37 27.66 24.39
C LEU A 172 -0.18 29.07 24.17
N SER A 173 -0.66 29.31 22.95
CA SER A 173 -1.28 30.57 22.53
C SER A 173 -2.78 30.42 22.41
N GLU A 174 -3.52 31.53 22.49
CA GLU A 174 -4.98 31.49 22.33
C GLU A 174 -5.40 31.00 20.94
N ALA A 175 -4.63 31.31 19.89
CA ALA A 175 -4.87 30.74 18.55
C ALA A 175 -4.78 29.21 18.54
N PHE A 176 -3.77 28.64 19.21
CA PHE A 176 -3.65 27.19 19.33
C PHE A 176 -4.81 26.59 20.11
N ARG A 177 -5.24 27.21 21.21
CA ARG A 177 -6.38 26.75 22.02
C ARG A 177 -7.68 26.73 21.22
N VAL A 178 -7.93 27.77 20.43
CA VAL A 178 -9.09 27.84 19.52
C VAL A 178 -9.05 26.73 18.46
N TRP A 179 -7.88 26.48 17.88
CA TRP A 179 -7.73 25.39 16.92
C TRP A 179 -7.95 24.04 17.61
N GLU A 180 -7.33 23.80 18.77
CA GLU A 180 -7.42 22.57 19.56
C GLU A 180 -8.88 22.25 19.97
N GLU A 181 -9.61 23.25 20.47
CA GLU A 181 -11.02 23.14 20.89
C GLU A 181 -11.93 22.60 19.77
N ILE A 182 -11.63 22.94 18.51
CA ILE A 182 -12.41 22.50 17.34
C ILE A 182 -11.82 21.23 16.72
N ALA A 183 -10.50 21.18 16.58
CA ALA A 183 -9.79 20.14 15.85
C ALA A 183 -9.87 18.79 16.55
N ILE A 184 -9.76 18.76 17.89
CA ILE A 184 -9.72 17.52 18.66
C ILE A 184 -11.06 16.77 18.60
N PRO A 185 -12.22 17.42 18.83
CA PRO A 185 -13.52 16.82 18.54
C PRO A 185 -13.66 16.27 17.12
N CYS A 186 -13.34 17.09 16.11
CA CYS A 186 -13.44 16.68 14.69
C CYS A 186 -12.57 15.47 14.37
N SER A 187 -11.33 15.46 14.86
CA SER A 187 -10.39 14.35 14.71
C SER A 187 -10.85 13.09 15.43
N SER A 188 -11.51 13.20 16.58
CA SER A 188 -11.97 12.03 17.34
C SER A 188 -13.04 11.20 16.60
N LEU A 189 -13.79 11.84 15.68
CA LEU A 189 -14.85 11.18 14.93
C LEU A 189 -14.32 10.09 13.99
N ILE A 190 -13.04 10.15 13.62
CA ILE A 190 -12.48 9.16 12.69
C ILE A 190 -12.33 7.77 13.30
N PHE A 191 -12.39 7.64 14.63
CA PHE A 191 -12.11 6.37 15.29
C PHE A 191 -13.27 5.36 15.16
N CYS A 192 -14.47 5.84 14.82
CA CYS A 192 -15.64 5.00 14.63
C CYS A 192 -15.63 4.31 13.25
N THR A 193 -16.38 3.21 13.13
CA THR A 193 -16.64 2.54 11.85
C THR A 193 -17.85 3.12 11.12
N GLU A 194 -18.83 3.61 11.87
CA GLU A 194 -20.05 4.18 11.33
C GLU A 194 -20.52 5.33 12.22
N VAL A 195 -21.03 6.37 11.59
CA VAL A 195 -21.62 7.53 12.27
C VAL A 195 -22.95 7.89 11.64
N TRP A 196 -23.96 8.10 12.48
CA TRP A 196 -25.26 8.63 12.06
C TRP A 196 -25.81 9.61 13.09
N LYS A 197 -26.75 10.43 12.64
CA LYS A 197 -27.40 11.42 13.50
C LYS A 197 -28.58 10.79 14.23
N LYS A 198 -28.65 11.02 15.55
CA LYS A 198 -29.78 10.62 16.39
C LYS A 198 -30.27 11.87 17.13
N ASN A 199 -31.38 12.45 16.66
CA ASN A 199 -31.88 13.76 17.10
C ASN A 199 -30.84 14.88 16.88
N LEU A 200 -30.28 15.42 17.97
CA LEU A 200 -29.24 16.46 17.96
C LEU A 200 -27.82 15.91 18.18
N ALA A 201 -27.70 14.65 18.64
CA ALA A 201 -26.42 14.00 18.91
C ALA A 201 -25.94 13.13 17.75
N LEU A 202 -24.65 12.84 17.73
CA LEU A 202 -24.04 11.85 16.85
C LEU A 202 -24.00 10.50 17.57
N ASN A 203 -24.46 9.44 16.92
CA ASN A 203 -24.25 8.08 17.40
C ASN A 203 -23.01 7.51 16.68
N LEU A 204 -22.01 7.15 17.46
CA LEU A 204 -20.74 6.59 17.00
C LEU A 204 -20.77 5.08 17.22
N VAL A 205 -20.48 4.33 16.16
CA VAL A 205 -20.50 2.88 16.19
C VAL A 205 -19.14 2.30 15.85
N PHE A 206 -18.69 1.39 16.71
CA PHE A 206 -17.42 0.69 16.59
C PHE A 206 -17.72 -0.79 16.37
N SER A 207 -17.24 -1.29 15.24
CA SER A 207 -17.42 -2.68 14.84
C SER A 207 -16.17 -3.48 15.13
N GLY A 208 -16.33 -4.59 15.87
CA GLY A 208 -15.27 -5.53 16.20
C GLY A 208 -15.88 -6.87 16.60
N PRO A 209 -15.24 -7.65 17.49
CA PRO A 209 -15.82 -8.87 18.06
C PRO A 209 -17.16 -8.63 18.77
N GLN A 210 -17.32 -7.41 19.30
CA GLN A 210 -18.57 -6.89 19.86
C GLN A 210 -18.89 -5.57 19.16
N LYS A 211 -20.16 -5.19 19.16
CA LYS A 211 -20.61 -3.88 18.66
C LYS A 211 -20.71 -2.92 19.85
N LEU A 212 -20.01 -1.80 19.77
CA LEU A 212 -20.12 -0.71 20.75
C LEU A 212 -20.80 0.48 20.09
N GLU A 213 -21.81 1.04 20.78
CA GLU A 213 -22.47 2.28 20.38
C GLU A 213 -22.36 3.30 21.51
N ILE A 214 -21.98 4.53 21.15
CA ILE A 214 -21.83 5.64 22.06
C ILE A 214 -22.34 6.94 21.43
N GLU A 215 -23.13 7.69 22.18
CA GLU A 215 -23.63 8.98 21.75
C GLU A 215 -22.59 10.07 22.09
N TYR A 216 -22.46 11.04 21.20
CA TYR A 216 -21.58 12.19 21.32
C TYR A 216 -22.35 13.46 20.94
N ASP A 217 -22.35 14.45 21.82
CA ASP A 217 -22.92 15.76 21.57
C ASP A 217 -21.98 16.85 22.11
N GLU A 218 -21.36 17.58 21.17
CA GLU A 218 -20.40 18.67 21.41
C GLU A 218 -20.96 19.75 22.35
N LYS A 219 -22.29 19.94 22.43
CA LYS A 219 -22.92 20.97 23.28
C LYS A 219 -23.17 20.49 24.70
N THR A 220 -23.44 19.21 24.91
CA THR A 220 -23.78 18.66 26.23
C THR A 220 -22.59 18.02 26.94
N ASP A 221 -21.63 17.49 26.18
CA ASP A 221 -20.47 16.81 26.71
C ASP A 221 -19.44 17.82 27.22
N LYS A 222 -19.43 18.04 28.56
CA LYS A 222 -18.59 19.05 29.21
C LYS A 222 -17.14 18.62 29.42
N ILE A 223 -16.85 17.33 29.29
CA ILE A 223 -15.50 16.80 29.53
C ILE A 223 -14.71 16.86 28.23
N PRO A 224 -13.60 17.61 28.18
CA PRO A 224 -12.77 17.68 26.99
C PRO A 224 -12.02 16.36 26.77
N PHE A 225 -11.70 16.10 25.51
CA PHE A 225 -10.76 15.04 25.18
C PHE A 225 -9.36 15.37 25.72
N ASP A 226 -8.61 14.33 26.05
CA ASP A 226 -7.18 14.39 26.26
C ASP A 226 -6.50 14.55 24.89
N THR A 227 -6.06 15.78 24.60
CA THR A 227 -5.45 16.17 23.33
C THR A 227 -4.35 15.21 22.91
N LEU A 228 -3.47 14.82 23.84
CA LEU A 228 -2.32 13.97 23.51
C LEU A 228 -2.78 12.60 23.02
N LYS A 229 -3.78 12.01 23.68
CA LYS A 229 -4.31 10.70 23.29
C LYS A 229 -4.98 10.73 21.92
N VAL A 230 -5.74 11.78 21.61
CA VAL A 230 -6.37 11.95 20.29
C VAL A 230 -5.29 12.13 19.23
N VAL A 231 -4.32 13.01 19.46
CA VAL A 231 -3.23 13.29 18.51
C VAL A 231 -2.37 12.06 18.25
N GLU A 232 -1.97 11.31 19.29
CA GLU A 232 -1.19 10.09 19.13
C GLU A 232 -1.96 9.02 18.33
N SER A 233 -3.26 8.88 18.60
CA SER A 233 -4.12 7.91 17.92
C SER A 233 -4.35 8.27 16.45
N THR A 234 -4.71 9.52 16.15
CA THR A 234 -4.87 9.99 14.77
C THR A 234 -3.55 9.95 14.02
N SER A 235 -2.46 10.37 14.66
CA SER A 235 -1.13 10.35 14.07
C SER A 235 -0.72 8.92 13.66
N TRP A 236 -0.94 7.92 14.52
CA TRP A 236 -0.61 6.53 14.20
C TRP A 236 -1.45 5.95 13.04
N ILE A 237 -2.75 6.24 13.02
CA ILE A 237 -3.66 5.77 11.96
C ILE A 237 -3.26 6.38 10.61
N LEU A 238 -2.98 7.69 10.58
CA LEU A 238 -2.71 8.46 9.36
C LEU A 238 -1.24 8.50 8.95
N ASP A 239 -0.35 7.86 9.72
CA ASP A 239 1.10 7.86 9.47
C ASP A 239 1.46 7.26 8.10
N VAL A 240 0.72 6.24 7.64
CA VAL A 240 0.96 5.61 6.33
C VAL A 240 -0.34 5.52 5.54
N ASP A 241 -0.49 6.42 4.55
CA ASP A 241 -1.72 6.59 3.74
C ASP A 241 -2.29 5.28 3.18
N ARG A 242 -1.45 4.37 2.67
CA ARG A 242 -1.90 3.09 2.08
C ARG A 242 -2.38 2.04 3.11
N GLU A 243 -2.15 2.27 4.40
CA GLU A 243 -2.45 1.34 5.49
C GLU A 243 -3.49 1.88 6.46
N VAL A 244 -4.03 3.07 6.18
CA VAL A 244 -5.02 3.76 7.03
C VAL A 244 -6.17 2.82 7.36
N ASP A 245 -6.76 2.16 6.36
CA ASP A 245 -7.90 1.26 6.54
C ASP A 245 -7.57 0.11 7.50
N ILE A 246 -6.39 -0.51 7.38
CA ILE A 246 -5.98 -1.64 8.23
C ILE A 246 -5.72 -1.15 9.66
N ARG A 247 -5.01 -0.02 9.83
CA ARG A 247 -4.71 0.56 11.15
C ARG A 247 -5.97 1.03 11.86
N HIS A 248 -6.87 1.69 11.13
CA HIS A 248 -8.19 2.10 11.61
C HIS A 248 -9.01 0.90 12.07
N ASN A 249 -9.06 -0.17 11.27
CA ASN A 249 -9.79 -1.39 11.65
C ASN A 249 -9.26 -2.01 12.96
N PHE A 250 -7.93 -2.10 13.13
CA PHE A 250 -7.36 -2.59 14.40
C PHE A 250 -7.67 -1.65 15.57
N PHE A 251 -7.66 -0.34 15.35
CA PHE A 251 -8.00 0.63 16.38
C PHE A 251 -9.47 0.51 16.80
N SER A 252 -10.37 0.60 15.83
CA SER A 252 -11.82 0.61 16.05
C SER A 252 -12.30 -0.71 16.66
N SER A 253 -11.76 -1.85 16.21
CA SER A 253 -12.06 -3.17 16.77
C SER A 253 -11.63 -3.30 18.25
N ARG A 254 -10.49 -2.70 18.60
CA ARG A 254 -10.03 -2.67 20.00
C ARG A 254 -10.88 -1.76 20.87
N ILE A 255 -11.30 -0.61 20.35
CA ILE A 255 -12.29 0.24 21.03
C ILE A 255 -13.60 -0.52 21.25
N ALA A 256 -14.09 -1.24 20.24
CA ALA A 256 -15.34 -1.98 20.32
C ALA A 256 -15.32 -3.11 21.37
N SER A 257 -14.12 -3.61 21.70
CA SER A 257 -13.91 -4.64 22.72
C SER A 257 -13.84 -4.10 24.16
N GLU A 258 -13.79 -2.77 24.31
CA GLU A 258 -13.67 -2.13 25.62
C GLU A 258 -15.03 -1.97 26.30
N ARG A 259 -15.07 -2.16 27.62
CA ARG A 259 -16.31 -2.04 28.39
C ARG A 259 -16.63 -0.57 28.67
N ARG A 260 -17.77 -0.10 28.16
CA ARG A 260 -18.36 1.21 28.49
C ARG A 260 -18.99 1.19 29.88
N ARG A 261 -18.80 2.27 30.65
CA ARG A 261 -19.51 2.49 31.93
C ARG A 261 -20.90 3.05 31.67
N LYS A 262 -21.82 2.91 32.63
CA LYS A 262 -23.20 3.43 32.48
C LYS A 262 -23.15 4.96 32.37
N LEU A 263 -23.83 5.52 31.36
CA LEU A 263 -23.89 6.97 31.07
C LEU A 263 -22.56 7.64 30.72
N GLU A 264 -21.50 6.88 30.43
CA GLU A 264 -20.20 7.45 30.05
C GLU A 264 -20.28 8.13 28.68
N THR A 265 -19.84 9.38 28.58
CA THR A 265 -19.79 10.15 27.32
C THR A 265 -18.64 9.68 26.45
N TRP A 266 -18.66 10.03 25.15
CA TRP A 266 -17.59 9.66 24.24
C TRP A 266 -16.20 10.17 24.69
N PRO A 267 -16.02 11.46 25.07
CA PRO A 267 -14.73 11.95 25.57
C PRO A 267 -14.25 11.22 26.82
N GLU A 268 -15.13 10.98 27.79
CA GLU A 268 -14.80 10.24 29.03
C GLU A 268 -14.30 8.82 28.75
N PHE A 269 -15.06 8.11 27.92
CA PHE A 269 -14.74 6.75 27.54
C PHE A 269 -13.39 6.70 26.81
N PHE A 270 -13.20 7.57 25.81
CA PHE A 270 -11.97 7.65 25.04
C PHE A 270 -10.76 7.96 25.93
N ASN A 271 -10.85 8.99 26.77
CA ASN A 271 -9.75 9.40 27.66
C ASN A 271 -9.28 8.28 28.59
N ARG A 272 -10.20 7.38 28.98
CA ARG A 272 -9.90 6.23 29.83
C ARG A 272 -9.22 5.08 29.09
N VAL A 273 -9.62 4.79 27.85
CA VAL A 273 -9.18 3.57 27.15
C VAL A 273 -8.10 3.81 26.09
N ALA A 274 -7.99 5.03 25.56
CA ALA A 274 -7.24 5.30 24.33
C ALA A 274 -5.78 4.85 24.37
N SER A 275 -5.02 5.13 25.44
CA SER A 275 -3.61 4.72 25.53
C SER A 275 -3.44 3.19 25.49
N ARG A 276 -4.30 2.44 26.19
CA ARG A 276 -4.26 0.97 26.17
C ARG A 276 -4.68 0.42 24.81
N VAL A 277 -5.76 0.95 24.24
CA VAL A 277 -6.26 0.58 22.91
C VAL A 277 -5.16 0.80 21.88
N LEU A 278 -4.52 1.98 21.88
CA LEU A 278 -3.47 2.32 20.93
C LEU A 278 -2.29 1.35 20.99
N GLU A 279 -1.79 1.04 22.18
CA GLU A 279 -0.68 0.08 22.33
C GLU A 279 -1.08 -1.34 21.89
N ASN A 280 -2.29 -1.77 22.22
CA ASN A 280 -2.80 -3.07 21.77
C ASN A 280 -2.99 -3.13 20.25
N SER A 281 -3.51 -2.07 19.63
CA SER A 281 -3.67 -2.00 18.17
C SER A 281 -2.33 -1.95 17.45
N LYS A 282 -1.31 -1.26 18.00
CA LYS A 282 0.07 -1.33 17.50
C LYS A 282 0.61 -2.75 17.56
N ASN A 283 0.36 -3.47 18.65
CA ASN A 283 0.80 -4.87 18.81
C ASN A 283 0.08 -5.81 17.83
N ASP A 284 -1.22 -5.65 17.62
CA ASP A 284 -1.97 -6.41 16.63
C ASP A 284 -1.47 -6.16 15.21
N TYR A 285 -1.21 -4.89 14.88
CA TYR A 285 -0.67 -4.52 13.59
C TYR A 285 0.73 -5.13 13.38
N LYS A 286 1.60 -5.11 14.39
CA LYS A 286 2.90 -5.82 14.36
C LYS A 286 2.70 -7.32 14.15
N ALA A 287 1.77 -7.95 14.87
CA ALA A 287 1.45 -9.37 14.71
C ALA A 287 0.94 -9.69 13.30
N HIS A 288 0.10 -8.83 12.72
CA HIS A 288 -0.37 -8.94 11.34
C HIS A 288 0.79 -8.85 10.33
N LEU A 289 1.73 -7.91 10.51
CA LEU A 289 2.94 -7.84 9.69
C LEU A 289 3.80 -9.11 9.81
N HIS A 290 3.96 -9.64 11.03
CA HIS A 290 4.68 -10.89 11.26
C HIS A 290 3.97 -12.11 10.66
N SER A 291 2.64 -12.20 10.74
CA SER A 291 1.86 -13.28 10.13
C SER A 291 2.03 -13.29 8.62
N LYS A 292 1.91 -12.12 7.98
CA LYS A 292 2.11 -11.96 6.53
C LYS A 292 3.54 -12.38 6.11
N SER A 293 4.54 -12.02 6.91
CA SER A 293 5.93 -12.46 6.68
C SER A 293 6.10 -13.97 6.87
N SER A 294 5.51 -14.56 7.92
CA SER A 294 5.57 -16.00 8.21
C SER A 294 4.90 -16.84 7.11
N GLU A 295 3.73 -16.42 6.63
CA GLU A 295 3.05 -17.06 5.49
C GLU A 295 3.91 -17.02 4.22
N THR A 296 4.59 -15.90 3.97
CA THR A 296 5.51 -15.75 2.85
C THR A 296 6.71 -16.70 3.00
N LEU A 297 7.31 -16.78 4.19
CA LEU A 297 8.41 -17.71 4.48
C LEU A 297 7.99 -19.17 4.37
N LYS A 298 6.79 -19.51 4.85
CA LYS A 298 6.22 -20.85 4.73
C LYS A 298 5.99 -21.22 3.26
N ALA A 299 5.44 -20.30 2.47
CA ALA A 299 5.29 -20.49 1.03
C ALA A 299 6.64 -20.74 0.33
N ILE A 300 7.71 -20.02 0.72
CA ILE A 300 9.08 -20.26 0.24
C ILE A 300 9.61 -21.63 0.67
N ALA A 301 9.35 -22.06 1.91
CA ALA A 301 9.77 -23.37 2.40
C ALA A 301 9.06 -24.52 1.67
N ASP A 302 7.74 -24.42 1.53
CA ASP A 302 6.93 -25.37 0.77
C ASP A 302 7.36 -25.40 -0.70
N LEU A 303 7.71 -24.24 -1.27
CA LEU A 303 8.31 -24.13 -2.59
C LEU A 303 9.55 -25.00 -2.72
N ARG A 304 10.55 -24.78 -1.85
CA ARG A 304 11.82 -25.53 -1.87
C ARG A 304 11.58 -27.03 -1.71
N LYS A 305 10.66 -27.43 -0.83
CA LYS A 305 10.30 -28.84 -0.62
C LYS A 305 9.70 -29.47 -1.87
N ILE A 306 8.69 -28.84 -2.47
CA ILE A 306 8.05 -29.34 -3.70
C ILE A 306 9.08 -29.46 -4.82
N ILE A 307 9.95 -28.47 -5.00
CA ILE A 307 10.98 -28.49 -6.05
C ILE A 307 12.00 -29.61 -5.80
N ALA A 308 12.39 -29.85 -4.55
CA ALA A 308 13.28 -30.95 -4.19
C ALA A 308 12.63 -32.30 -4.49
N GLU A 309 11.35 -32.49 -4.14
CA GLU A 309 10.59 -33.71 -4.45
C GLU A 309 10.42 -33.93 -5.96
N GLU A 310 10.08 -32.88 -6.71
CA GLU A 310 9.96 -32.92 -8.18
C GLU A 310 11.31 -33.26 -8.84
N SER A 311 12.39 -32.64 -8.37
CA SER A 311 13.75 -32.89 -8.87
C SER A 311 14.21 -34.32 -8.56
N SER A 312 13.95 -34.80 -7.34
CA SER A 312 14.23 -36.20 -6.95
C SER A 312 13.49 -37.18 -7.86
N LYS A 313 12.20 -36.95 -8.13
CA LYS A 313 11.42 -37.82 -9.04
C LYS A 313 12.00 -37.83 -10.46
N ILE A 314 12.54 -36.71 -10.96
CA ILE A 314 13.22 -36.67 -12.25
C ILE A 314 14.52 -37.47 -12.22
N ILE A 315 15.30 -37.37 -11.13
CA ILE A 315 16.52 -38.15 -10.92
C ILE A 315 16.20 -39.65 -10.86
N ASP A 316 15.18 -40.06 -10.09
CA ASP A 316 14.74 -41.45 -9.99
C ASP A 316 14.33 -42.02 -11.35
N ARG A 317 13.61 -41.24 -12.16
CA ARG A 317 13.25 -41.61 -13.53
C ARG A 317 14.47 -41.69 -14.45
N THR A 318 15.48 -40.87 -14.22
CA THR A 318 16.76 -40.96 -14.93
C THR A 318 17.50 -42.24 -14.57
N HIS A 319 17.54 -42.63 -13.29
CA HIS A 319 18.09 -43.91 -12.86
C HIS A 319 17.31 -45.11 -13.42
N ALA A 320 15.97 -45.05 -13.43
CA ALA A 320 15.13 -46.09 -14.00
C ALA A 320 15.36 -46.23 -15.52
N LEU A 321 15.52 -45.12 -16.24
CA LEU A 321 15.93 -45.13 -17.65
C LEU A 321 17.26 -45.87 -17.78
N THR A 322 18.31 -45.45 -17.07
CA THR A 322 19.65 -46.06 -17.12
C THR A 322 19.64 -47.55 -16.76
N SER A 323 18.90 -47.95 -15.73
CA SER A 323 18.74 -49.35 -15.32
C SER A 323 18.07 -50.18 -16.42
N THR A 324 17.05 -49.62 -17.08
CA THR A 324 16.43 -50.23 -18.26
C THR A 324 17.44 -50.41 -19.39
N LEU A 325 18.32 -49.42 -19.64
CA LEU A 325 19.39 -49.54 -20.65
C LEU A 325 20.31 -50.72 -20.34
N PHE A 326 20.77 -50.86 -19.09
CA PHE A 326 21.68 -51.94 -18.71
C PHE A 326 21.04 -53.32 -18.88
N ARG A 327 19.78 -53.46 -18.47
CA ARG A 327 19.01 -54.70 -18.68
C ARG A 327 18.92 -55.04 -20.16
N ASP A 328 18.55 -54.06 -20.97
CA ASP A 328 18.35 -54.22 -22.41
C ASP A 328 19.68 -54.53 -23.14
N ILE A 329 20.79 -53.93 -22.71
CA ILE A 329 22.15 -54.25 -23.20
C ILE A 329 22.55 -55.68 -22.80
N ALA A 330 22.26 -56.11 -21.58
CA ALA A 330 22.56 -57.48 -21.14
C ALA A 330 21.79 -58.53 -21.99
N ILE A 331 20.51 -58.25 -22.30
CA ILE A 331 19.71 -59.08 -23.22
C ILE A 331 20.34 -59.09 -24.62
N ALA A 332 20.78 -57.94 -25.12
CA ALA A 332 21.44 -57.84 -26.43
C ALA A 332 22.75 -58.65 -26.48
N ILE A 333 23.62 -58.51 -25.46
CA ILE A 333 24.87 -59.28 -25.35
C ILE A 333 24.55 -60.77 -25.26
N GLY A 334 23.61 -61.19 -24.40
CA GLY A 334 23.22 -62.59 -24.27
C GLY A 334 22.73 -63.19 -25.59
N THR A 335 21.90 -62.45 -26.33
CA THR A 335 21.40 -62.87 -27.64
C THR A 335 22.55 -63.05 -28.64
N VAL A 336 23.51 -62.12 -28.66
CA VAL A 336 24.70 -62.20 -29.54
C VAL A 336 25.65 -63.33 -29.11
N SER A 337 25.84 -63.56 -27.81
CA SER A 337 26.71 -64.62 -27.29
C SER A 337 26.17 -66.02 -27.58
N ILE A 338 24.88 -66.27 -27.33
CA ILE A 338 24.22 -67.54 -27.69
C ILE A 338 24.45 -67.84 -29.17
N LYS A 339 24.33 -66.80 -30.00
CA LYS A 339 24.51 -66.90 -31.44
C LYS A 339 25.95 -67.18 -31.87
N ILE A 340 26.95 -66.53 -31.27
CA ILE A 340 28.38 -66.80 -31.55
C ILE A 340 28.73 -68.26 -31.19
N LEU A 341 28.09 -68.82 -30.16
CA LEU A 341 28.29 -70.21 -29.76
C LEU A 341 27.55 -71.21 -30.67
N ALA A 342 26.43 -70.81 -31.29
CA ALA A 342 25.61 -71.65 -32.16
C ALA A 342 26.06 -71.73 -33.64
N VAL A 343 27.29 -71.29 -33.97
CA VAL A 343 27.84 -71.10 -35.33
C VAL A 343 27.83 -72.33 -36.26
N LYS A 344 27.48 -73.53 -35.79
CA LYS A 344 27.51 -74.75 -36.62
C LYS A 344 26.34 -74.93 -37.60
N GLU A 345 25.19 -74.27 -37.41
CA GLU A 345 24.05 -74.35 -38.36
C GLU A 345 23.40 -72.97 -38.56
N ALA A 346 23.64 -72.34 -39.71
CA ALA A 346 23.04 -71.06 -40.05
C ALA A 346 21.57 -71.24 -40.48
N SER A 347 20.65 -71.30 -39.51
CA SER A 347 19.20 -71.38 -39.76
C SER A 347 18.56 -70.00 -39.92
N ILE A 348 17.49 -69.92 -40.73
CA ILE A 348 16.68 -68.72 -40.95
C ILE A 348 16.04 -68.21 -39.64
N GLU A 349 15.73 -69.11 -38.71
CA GLU A 349 15.09 -68.82 -37.41
C GLU A 349 15.99 -67.96 -36.51
N SER A 350 17.31 -68.12 -36.62
CA SER A 350 18.29 -67.33 -35.86
C SER A 350 18.34 -65.85 -36.29
N SER A 351 18.08 -65.55 -37.57
CA SER A 351 17.99 -64.18 -38.06
C SER A 351 16.72 -63.48 -37.54
N PHE A 352 15.62 -64.22 -37.40
CA PHE A 352 14.38 -63.68 -36.83
C PHE A 352 14.55 -63.27 -35.37
N LEU A 353 15.26 -64.05 -34.55
CA LEU A 353 15.54 -63.71 -33.14
C LEU A 353 16.26 -62.36 -33.00
N LEU A 354 17.26 -62.07 -33.84
CA LEU A 354 17.96 -60.77 -33.81
C LEU A 354 17.06 -59.62 -34.21
N VAL A 355 16.23 -59.81 -35.24
CA VAL A 355 15.28 -58.78 -35.69
C VAL A 355 14.21 -58.52 -34.61
N PHE A 356 13.70 -59.56 -33.96
CA PHE A 356 12.78 -59.42 -32.83
C PHE A 356 13.44 -58.72 -31.63
N SER A 357 14.69 -59.03 -31.30
CA SER A 357 15.45 -58.34 -30.24
C SER A 357 15.66 -56.86 -30.56
N VAL A 358 15.98 -56.51 -31.80
CA VAL A 358 16.07 -55.11 -32.26
C VAL A 358 14.72 -54.40 -32.12
N LEU A 359 13.63 -55.05 -32.54
CA LEU A 359 12.28 -54.49 -32.45
C LEU A 359 11.87 -54.26 -30.98
N TRP A 360 12.21 -55.20 -30.10
CA TRP A 360 11.98 -55.09 -28.66
C TRP A 360 12.76 -53.92 -28.05
N LEU A 361 14.04 -53.77 -28.38
CA LEU A 361 14.86 -52.63 -27.92
C LEU A 361 14.28 -51.29 -28.38
N ALA A 362 13.85 -51.21 -29.64
CA ALA A 362 13.23 -50.00 -30.18
C ALA A 362 11.92 -49.65 -29.46
N ALA A 363 11.06 -50.66 -29.22
CA ALA A 363 9.80 -50.49 -28.49
C ALA A 363 10.03 -50.07 -27.03
N SER A 364 10.93 -50.76 -26.32
CA SER A 364 11.32 -50.48 -24.92
C SER A 364 11.82 -49.04 -24.75
N LEU A 365 12.73 -48.60 -25.63
CA LEU A 365 13.27 -47.25 -25.62
C LEU A 365 12.18 -46.21 -25.92
N SER A 366 11.35 -46.45 -26.94
CA SER A 366 10.29 -45.54 -27.35
C SER A 366 9.26 -45.33 -26.24
N ILE A 367 8.78 -46.42 -25.62
CA ILE A 367 7.82 -46.39 -24.51
C ILE A 367 8.40 -45.62 -23.32
N THR A 368 9.66 -45.89 -22.96
CA THR A 368 10.31 -45.25 -21.81
C THR A 368 10.50 -43.74 -22.03
N ILE A 369 10.99 -43.34 -23.22
CA ILE A 369 11.15 -41.92 -23.57
C ILE A 369 9.81 -41.20 -23.63
N SER A 370 8.79 -41.81 -24.24
CA SER A 370 7.45 -41.22 -24.37
C SER A 370 6.81 -40.97 -23.01
N THR A 371 6.86 -41.98 -22.13
CA THR A 371 6.30 -41.90 -20.77
C THR A 371 6.99 -40.81 -19.94
N ASN A 372 8.32 -40.76 -19.96
CA ASN A 372 9.08 -39.74 -19.24
C ASN A 372 8.85 -38.33 -19.83
N ARG A 373 8.69 -38.20 -21.15
CA ARG A 373 8.36 -36.93 -21.79
C ARG A 373 6.98 -36.43 -21.37
N ALA A 374 5.97 -37.32 -21.38
CA ALA A 374 4.62 -36.98 -20.94
C ALA A 374 4.61 -36.51 -19.48
N TYR A 375 5.39 -37.16 -18.61
CA TYR A 375 5.57 -36.75 -17.22
C TYR A 375 6.18 -35.35 -17.08
N ILE A 376 7.29 -35.05 -17.78
CA ILE A 376 7.94 -33.73 -17.74
C ILE A 376 7.00 -32.63 -18.24
N ILE A 377 6.22 -32.90 -19.30
CA ILE A 377 5.22 -31.96 -19.81
C ILE A 377 4.12 -31.72 -18.76
N SER A 378 3.64 -32.77 -18.10
CA SER A 378 2.65 -32.66 -17.01
C SER A 378 3.15 -31.81 -15.85
N LEU A 379 4.38 -32.03 -15.39
CA LEU A 379 5.02 -31.21 -14.36
C LEU A 379 5.12 -29.74 -14.78
N THR A 380 5.55 -29.49 -16.02
CA THR A 380 5.71 -28.13 -16.55
C THR A 380 4.37 -27.37 -16.57
N LYS A 381 3.27 -28.05 -16.93
CA LYS A 381 1.92 -27.47 -16.90
C LYS A 381 1.43 -27.21 -15.46
N SER A 382 1.59 -28.17 -14.56
CA SER A 382 1.24 -28.03 -13.14
C SER A 382 1.95 -26.83 -12.52
N ARG A 383 3.25 -26.71 -12.79
CA ARG A 383 4.11 -25.63 -12.31
C ARG A 383 3.73 -24.25 -12.84
N PHE A 384 3.23 -24.15 -14.08
CA PHE A 384 2.71 -22.89 -14.64
C PHE A 384 1.43 -22.43 -13.92
N LEU A 385 0.51 -23.35 -13.62
CA LEU A 385 -0.70 -23.02 -12.88
C LEU A 385 -0.37 -22.58 -11.44
N TRP A 386 0.61 -23.24 -10.83
CA TRP A 386 1.03 -22.93 -9.48
C TRP A 386 1.85 -21.63 -9.37
N SER A 387 2.72 -21.32 -10.33
CA SER A 387 3.47 -20.06 -10.34
C SER A 387 2.54 -18.84 -10.30
N LYS A 388 1.41 -18.89 -11.03
CA LYS A 388 0.39 -17.85 -11.01
C LYS A 388 -0.20 -17.64 -9.60
N LYS A 389 -0.34 -18.70 -8.81
CA LYS A 389 -0.88 -18.66 -7.44
C LYS A 389 0.15 -18.17 -6.42
N VAL A 390 1.45 -18.29 -6.69
CA VAL A 390 2.53 -17.95 -5.75
C VAL A 390 3.13 -16.56 -6.03
N ASN A 391 3.02 -16.06 -7.26
CA ASN A 391 3.56 -14.75 -7.67
C ASN A 391 2.97 -13.54 -6.93
N TYR A 392 1.85 -13.69 -6.18
CA TYR A 392 1.35 -12.60 -5.33
C TYR A 392 2.13 -12.45 -4.01
N LEU A 393 2.84 -13.51 -3.59
CA LEU A 393 3.59 -13.56 -2.33
C LEU A 393 5.08 -13.27 -2.52
N ILE A 394 5.65 -13.67 -3.65
CA ILE A 394 7.10 -13.65 -3.88
C ILE A 394 7.39 -12.96 -5.22
N PRO A 395 8.37 -12.03 -5.26
CA PRO A 395 8.80 -11.42 -6.51
C PRO A 395 9.20 -12.45 -7.58
N ILE A 396 8.90 -12.16 -8.84
CA ILE A 396 9.19 -13.05 -9.99
C ILE A 396 10.68 -13.42 -10.09
N SER A 397 11.59 -12.51 -9.71
CA SER A 397 13.03 -12.73 -9.71
C SER A 397 13.43 -13.86 -8.75
N GLU A 398 12.99 -13.78 -7.50
CA GLU A 398 13.24 -14.81 -6.48
C GLU A 398 12.56 -16.13 -6.84
N PHE A 399 11.34 -16.09 -7.37
CA PHE A 399 10.66 -17.29 -7.86
C PHE A 399 11.46 -17.99 -8.96
N LYS A 400 12.05 -17.24 -9.90
CA LYS A 400 12.85 -17.80 -10.99
C LYS A 400 14.08 -18.54 -10.46
N ASP A 401 14.75 -17.98 -9.47
CA ASP A 401 15.98 -18.54 -8.91
C ASP A 401 15.70 -19.74 -8.00
N LEU A 402 14.68 -19.64 -7.15
CA LEU A 402 14.28 -20.74 -6.27
C LEU A 402 13.73 -21.92 -7.04
N SER A 403 12.99 -21.66 -8.11
CA SER A 403 12.11 -22.65 -8.70
C SER A 403 12.49 -23.04 -10.12
N THR A 404 12.80 -22.07 -10.99
CA THR A 404 12.93 -22.33 -12.43
C THR A 404 14.31 -22.86 -12.80
N ARG A 405 15.37 -22.37 -12.14
CA ARG A 405 16.74 -22.86 -12.40
C ARG A 405 16.93 -24.34 -12.02
N PRO A 406 16.59 -24.79 -10.79
CA PRO A 406 16.84 -26.18 -10.39
C PRO A 406 16.09 -27.19 -11.25
N PHE A 407 14.82 -26.90 -11.57
CA PHE A 407 14.03 -27.74 -12.47
C PHE A 407 14.64 -27.83 -13.88
N LYS A 408 15.10 -26.70 -14.43
CA LYS A 408 15.78 -26.70 -15.73
C LYS A 408 17.06 -27.53 -15.70
N ASP A 409 17.82 -27.47 -14.62
CA ASP A 409 19.05 -28.23 -14.48
C ASP A 409 18.78 -29.74 -14.34
N ALA A 410 17.73 -30.14 -13.59
CA ALA A 410 17.28 -31.53 -13.54
C ALA A 410 16.81 -32.06 -14.92
N VAL A 411 16.04 -31.26 -15.66
CA VAL A 411 15.60 -31.62 -17.03
C VAL A 411 16.77 -31.68 -18.00
N LYS A 412 17.76 -30.79 -17.88
CA LYS A 412 19.00 -30.85 -18.67
C LYS A 412 19.79 -32.13 -18.39
N ALA A 413 19.92 -32.51 -17.12
CA ALA A 413 20.58 -33.76 -16.74
C ALA A 413 19.88 -34.98 -17.35
N TYR A 414 18.55 -35.03 -17.26
CA TYR A 414 17.74 -36.07 -17.92
C TYR A 414 17.96 -36.08 -19.44
N ASN A 415 17.91 -34.93 -20.11
CA ASN A 415 18.10 -34.84 -21.56
C ASN A 415 19.49 -35.29 -22.00
N ARG A 416 20.52 -35.00 -21.19
CA ARG A 416 21.88 -35.50 -21.43
C ARG A 416 21.94 -37.02 -21.32
N SER A 417 21.38 -37.60 -20.27
CA SER A 417 21.29 -39.06 -20.10
C SER A 417 20.49 -39.73 -21.21
N LYS A 418 19.36 -39.12 -21.63
CA LYS A 418 18.57 -39.56 -22.78
C LYS A 418 19.39 -39.57 -24.07
N SER A 419 20.20 -38.54 -24.31
CA SER A 419 21.05 -38.48 -25.52
C SER A 419 22.04 -39.64 -25.55
N TYR A 420 22.71 -39.92 -24.42
CA TYR A 420 23.61 -41.07 -24.32
C TYR A 420 22.89 -42.41 -24.50
N ALA A 421 21.70 -42.54 -23.90
CA ALA A 421 20.84 -43.71 -24.05
C ALA A 421 20.51 -44.00 -25.52
N ILE A 422 20.07 -42.97 -26.26
CA ILE A 422 19.75 -43.09 -27.69
C ILE A 422 20.98 -43.51 -28.48
N THR A 423 22.14 -42.90 -28.26
CA THR A 423 23.37 -43.24 -29.01
C THR A 423 23.82 -44.67 -28.77
N ILE A 424 23.68 -45.19 -27.54
CA ILE A 424 24.06 -46.57 -27.21
C ILE A 424 23.08 -47.56 -27.83
N TYR A 425 21.77 -47.27 -27.77
CA TYR A 425 20.73 -48.10 -28.37
C TYR A 425 20.83 -48.16 -29.89
N THR A 426 21.08 -47.03 -30.57
CA THR A 426 21.26 -47.03 -32.02
C THR A 426 22.50 -47.82 -32.43
N LEU A 427 23.60 -47.71 -31.69
CA LEU A 427 24.82 -48.49 -31.95
C LEU A 427 24.58 -50.00 -31.77
N THR A 428 23.94 -50.41 -30.67
CA THR A 428 23.62 -51.83 -30.42
C THR A 428 22.66 -52.39 -31.45
N MET A 429 21.61 -51.65 -31.81
CA MET A 429 20.70 -52.04 -32.89
C MET A 429 21.42 -52.16 -34.24
N ALA A 430 22.29 -51.20 -34.59
CA ALA A 430 23.07 -51.26 -35.83
C ALA A 430 23.98 -52.48 -35.89
N ILE A 431 24.67 -52.82 -34.80
CA ILE A 431 25.51 -54.03 -34.70
C ILE A 431 24.66 -55.29 -34.90
N MET A 432 23.51 -55.40 -34.24
CA MET A 432 22.63 -56.57 -34.39
C MET A 432 22.07 -56.68 -35.82
N ILE A 433 21.68 -55.57 -36.45
CA ILE A 433 21.20 -55.56 -37.84
C ILE A 433 22.32 -55.96 -38.81
N LEU A 434 23.53 -55.40 -38.67
CA LEU A 434 24.69 -55.77 -39.50
C LEU A 434 25.02 -57.26 -39.37
N MET A 435 24.95 -57.79 -38.14
CA MET A 435 25.14 -59.21 -37.87
C MET A 435 24.01 -60.10 -38.42
N ALA A 436 22.78 -59.58 -38.55
CA ALA A 436 21.68 -60.30 -39.19
C ALA A 436 21.85 -60.31 -40.72
N ILE A 437 22.25 -59.18 -41.31
CA ILE A 437 22.46 -59.03 -42.76
C ILE A 437 23.68 -59.84 -43.24
N SER A 438 24.79 -59.82 -42.50
CA SER A 438 25.98 -60.60 -42.87
C SER A 438 25.65 -62.09 -42.96
N GLN A 439 24.76 -62.56 -42.10
CA GLN A 439 24.32 -63.96 -42.09
C GLN A 439 23.30 -64.29 -43.16
N SER A 440 22.34 -63.42 -43.43
CA SER A 440 21.40 -63.66 -44.54
C SER A 440 22.14 -63.75 -45.88
N ARG A 441 23.21 -62.97 -46.07
CA ARG A 441 24.11 -63.09 -47.23
C ARG A 441 24.92 -64.38 -47.24
N LEU A 442 25.45 -64.82 -46.10
CA LEU A 442 26.21 -66.08 -45.98
C LEU A 442 25.32 -67.30 -46.28
N VAL A 443 24.08 -67.27 -45.81
CA VAL A 443 23.04 -68.27 -46.08
C VAL A 443 22.64 -68.26 -47.56
N TYR A 444 22.43 -67.08 -48.16
CA TYR A 444 22.11 -66.99 -49.59
C TYR A 444 23.26 -67.51 -50.48
N ALA A 445 24.51 -67.16 -50.17
CA ALA A 445 25.69 -67.59 -50.93
C ALA A 445 25.91 -69.11 -50.84
N THR A 446 25.72 -69.71 -49.66
CA THR A 446 25.83 -71.16 -49.47
C THR A 446 24.69 -71.91 -50.18
N LYS A 447 23.46 -71.38 -50.14
CA LYS A 447 22.32 -71.95 -50.87
C LYS A 447 22.55 -71.91 -52.39
N GLU A 448 23.05 -70.79 -52.93
CA GLU A 448 23.36 -70.66 -54.37
C GLU A 448 24.50 -71.59 -54.80
N PHE A 449 25.55 -71.75 -53.97
CA PHE A 449 26.65 -72.68 -54.21
C PHE A 449 26.19 -74.14 -54.26
N ILE A 450 25.36 -74.57 -53.30
CA ILE A 450 24.82 -75.94 -53.27
C ILE A 450 23.91 -76.20 -54.49
N THR A 451 23.09 -75.22 -54.87
CA THR A 451 22.18 -75.35 -56.03
C THR A 451 22.93 -75.42 -57.37
N ARG A 452 24.10 -74.79 -57.48
CA ARG A 452 24.98 -74.89 -58.66
C ARG A 452 25.86 -76.14 -58.67
N PHE A 453 26.16 -76.72 -57.51
CA PHE A 453 26.95 -77.95 -57.41
C PHE A 453 26.13 -79.21 -57.68
N PHE A 454 24.82 -79.17 -57.41
CA PHE A 454 23.87 -80.27 -57.66
C PHE A 454 23.10 -80.15 -58.98
N ARG A 455 23.47 -79.22 -59.85
CA ARG A 455 22.97 -79.10 -61.23
C ARG A 455 24.14 -79.30 -62.19
#